data_AF-A0A941UQZ9-F1
#
_entry.id   AF-A0A941UQZ9-F1
#
_cell.length_a   1.000
_cell.length_b   1.000
_cell.length_c   1.000
_cell.angle_alpha   90.00
_cell.angle_beta   90.00
_cell.angle_gamma   90.00
#
_symmetry.space_group_name_H-M   'P 1'
#
loop_
_entity.id
_entity.type
_entity.pdbx_description
1 polymer ?
#
loop_
_entity_poly.entity_id
_entity_poly.type
_entity_poly.pdbx_seq_one_letter_code
_entity_poly.pdbx_strand_id
1 'polypeptide(L)'
;TGMLAAIHLPIALWLMACYAYTGGQWRPHEQRMNYVRFSGEWFIYYTLIALGGGALMGLTLFIFKAIGLDAEKALVGWVMPCGAMGAVIVAAWLVEHKQSVIENMAPVLTWLFTPLFTALLLVFVAAMIWTGNPIGVEREVLIGFDLLLVVVLGLLLYAISARDPQAPPGRFDVLQLLLVASALVVDALALWAIAARISEAGFSPNKTAAVNLAWSAVLYARFLRRRVPFTRLERWQTAYMPAFAVWAWIVTALFPVIFNYR
;
A
#
# COMPACT_ATOMS: atom_id res chain seq x y z
N THR A 1 -32.15 -34.80 6.83
CA THR A 1 -32.29 -34.44 5.39
C THR A 1 -31.77 -33.04 5.10
N GLY A 2 -32.33 -31.96 5.65
CA GLY A 2 -31.96 -30.57 5.30
C GLY A 2 -30.45 -30.25 5.28
N MET A 3 -29.69 -30.69 6.30
CA MET A 3 -28.23 -30.48 6.35
C MET A 3 -27.46 -31.17 5.22
N LEU A 4 -27.90 -32.36 4.77
CA LEU A 4 -27.34 -33.02 3.59
C LEU A 4 -27.62 -32.20 2.32
N ALA A 5 -28.85 -31.71 2.15
CA ALA A 5 -29.22 -30.87 1.03
C ALA A 5 -28.41 -29.55 1.01
N ALA A 6 -28.21 -28.91 2.16
CA ALA A 6 -27.41 -27.69 2.28
C ALA A 6 -25.93 -27.89 1.87
N ILE A 7 -25.34 -29.05 2.19
CA ILE A 7 -23.95 -29.39 1.79
C ILE A 7 -23.86 -29.73 0.29
N HIS A 8 -24.87 -30.40 -0.27
CA HIS A 8 -24.86 -30.82 -1.68
C HIS A 8 -25.33 -29.72 -2.64
N LEU A 9 -26.09 -28.72 -2.18
CA LEU A 9 -26.61 -27.64 -3.03
C LEU A 9 -25.50 -26.80 -3.70
N PRO A 10 -24.43 -26.35 -3.02
CA PRO A 10 -23.30 -25.69 -3.68
C PRO A 10 -22.64 -26.57 -4.76
N ILE A 11 -22.50 -27.87 -4.49
CA ILE A 11 -21.91 -28.84 -5.43
C ILE A 11 -22.81 -29.02 -6.66
N ALA A 12 -24.12 -29.10 -6.47
CA ALA A 12 -25.11 -29.18 -7.55
C ALA A 12 -25.16 -27.89 -8.39
N LEU A 13 -25.11 -26.72 -7.76
CA LEU A 13 -25.05 -25.42 -8.44
C LEU A 13 -23.75 -25.25 -9.24
N TRP A 14 -22.62 -25.72 -8.71
CA TRP A 14 -21.34 -25.76 -9.42
C TRP A 14 -21.40 -26.70 -10.64
N LEU A 15 -21.92 -27.92 -10.49
CA LEU A 15 -22.12 -28.83 -11.64
C LEU A 15 -23.06 -28.24 -12.71
N MET A 16 -24.13 -27.55 -12.30
CA MET A 16 -25.03 -26.84 -13.23
C MET A 16 -24.32 -25.68 -13.94
N ALA A 17 -23.54 -24.88 -13.21
CA ALA A 17 -22.82 -23.74 -13.78
C ALA A 17 -21.75 -24.18 -14.80
N CYS A 18 -21.09 -25.32 -14.61
CA CYS A 18 -20.11 -25.79 -15.62
C CYS A 18 -20.77 -26.66 -16.72
N TYR A 19 -22.00 -27.18 -16.54
CA TYR A 19 -22.83 -27.61 -17.68
C TYR A 19 -23.16 -26.43 -18.60
N ALA A 20 -23.45 -25.25 -18.03
CA ALA A 20 -23.64 -24.02 -18.81
C ALA A 20 -22.34 -23.54 -19.48
N TYR A 21 -21.21 -23.52 -18.76
CA TYR A 21 -19.88 -23.18 -19.30
C TYR A 21 -19.47 -24.06 -20.50
N THR A 22 -19.78 -25.35 -20.44
CA THR A 22 -19.49 -26.30 -21.54
C THR A 22 -20.51 -26.26 -22.69
N GLY A 23 -21.44 -25.31 -22.71
CA GLY A 23 -22.45 -25.18 -23.77
C GLY A 23 -23.33 -26.43 -23.90
N GLY A 24 -23.53 -27.16 -22.80
CA GLY A 24 -24.20 -28.47 -22.76
C GLY A 24 -23.35 -29.67 -23.22
N GLN A 25 -22.14 -29.45 -23.74
CA GLN A 25 -21.24 -30.52 -24.22
C GLN A 25 -20.44 -31.19 -23.09
N TRP A 26 -21.04 -31.45 -21.93
CA TRP A 26 -20.36 -31.96 -20.72
C TRP A 26 -19.72 -33.38 -20.85
N ARG A 27 -19.91 -34.09 -21.97
CA ARG A 27 -19.50 -35.50 -22.15
C ARG A 27 -17.99 -35.75 -22.38
N PRO A 28 -17.22 -34.94 -23.14
CA PRO A 28 -15.77 -35.14 -23.27
C PRO A 28 -15.04 -34.89 -21.95
N HIS A 29 -13.92 -35.60 -21.74
CA HIS A 29 -13.11 -35.44 -20.53
C HIS A 29 -12.45 -34.06 -20.45
N GLU A 30 -11.95 -33.56 -21.57
CA GLU A 30 -11.23 -32.28 -21.69
C GLU A 30 -12.08 -31.09 -21.22
N GLN A 31 -13.34 -31.03 -21.63
CA GLN A 31 -14.25 -29.93 -21.25
C GLN A 31 -14.50 -29.90 -19.73
N ARG A 32 -14.58 -31.06 -19.07
CA ARG A 32 -14.68 -31.14 -17.61
C ARG A 32 -13.39 -30.75 -16.91
N MET A 33 -12.23 -31.13 -17.45
CA MET A 33 -10.92 -30.73 -16.92
C MET A 33 -10.70 -29.21 -17.04
N ASN A 34 -11.11 -28.62 -18.16
CA ASN A 34 -11.06 -27.18 -18.38
C ASN A 34 -11.97 -26.43 -17.39
N TYR A 35 -13.19 -26.94 -17.13
CA TYR A 35 -14.07 -26.40 -16.08
C TYR A 35 -13.39 -26.44 -14.69
N VAL A 36 -12.88 -27.61 -14.28
CA VAL A 36 -12.19 -27.75 -12.98
C VAL A 36 -11.00 -26.80 -12.84
N ARG A 37 -10.18 -26.65 -13.89
CA ARG A 37 -9.07 -25.68 -13.89
C ARG A 37 -9.58 -24.24 -13.76
N PHE A 38 -10.57 -23.85 -14.58
CA PHE A 38 -11.18 -22.53 -14.52
C PHE A 38 -11.68 -22.20 -13.10
N SER A 39 -12.43 -23.11 -12.47
CA SER A 39 -12.95 -22.91 -11.11
C SER A 39 -11.86 -22.81 -10.06
N GLY A 40 -10.75 -23.55 -10.21
CA GLY A 40 -9.63 -23.51 -9.28
C GLY A 40 -8.87 -22.17 -9.38
N GLU A 41 -8.48 -21.78 -10.59
CA GLU A 41 -7.81 -20.50 -10.83
C GLU A 41 -8.71 -19.30 -10.45
N TRP A 42 -10.01 -19.37 -10.76
CA TRP A 42 -11.00 -18.36 -10.40
C TRP A 42 -11.12 -18.17 -8.89
N PHE A 43 -11.20 -19.26 -8.13
CA PHE A 43 -11.28 -19.21 -6.67
C PHE A 43 -10.02 -18.58 -6.07
N ILE A 44 -8.83 -18.92 -6.56
CA ILE A 44 -7.57 -18.34 -6.08
C ILE A 44 -7.50 -16.83 -6.40
N TYR A 45 -7.83 -16.42 -7.63
CA TYR A 45 -7.89 -14.99 -7.97
C TYR A 45 -8.92 -14.25 -7.10
N TYR A 46 -10.11 -14.82 -6.91
CA TYR A 46 -11.14 -14.22 -6.05
C TYR A 46 -10.65 -14.03 -4.61
N THR A 47 -10.01 -15.05 -4.01
CA THR A 47 -9.46 -14.96 -2.66
C THR A 47 -8.33 -13.92 -2.57
N LEU A 48 -7.41 -13.86 -3.54
CA LEU A 48 -6.33 -12.86 -3.55
C LEU A 48 -6.87 -11.43 -3.68
N ILE A 49 -7.89 -11.23 -4.53
CA ILE A 49 -8.58 -9.94 -4.68
C ILE A 49 -9.34 -9.57 -3.40
N ALA A 50 -10.03 -10.52 -2.76
CA ALA A 50 -10.76 -10.30 -1.52
C ALA A 50 -9.83 -9.94 -0.35
N LEU A 51 -8.68 -10.61 -0.22
CA LEU A 51 -7.67 -10.30 0.80
C LEU A 51 -7.01 -8.94 0.56
N GLY A 52 -6.61 -8.64 -0.67
CA GLY A 52 -6.06 -7.32 -1.04
C GLY A 52 -7.08 -6.18 -0.87
N GLY A 53 -8.34 -6.44 -1.21
CA GLY A 53 -9.46 -5.53 -1.00
C GLY A 53 -9.74 -5.27 0.48
N GLY A 54 -9.70 -6.32 1.32
CA GLY A 54 -9.79 -6.20 2.77
C GLY A 54 -8.64 -5.38 3.38
N ALA A 55 -7.41 -5.57 2.90
CA ALA A 55 -6.25 -4.78 3.31
C ALA A 55 -6.38 -3.30 2.88
N LEU A 56 -6.81 -3.04 1.64
CA LEU A 56 -7.11 -1.68 1.14
C LEU A 56 -8.21 -1.01 1.97
N MET A 57 -9.30 -1.71 2.29
CA MET A 57 -10.37 -1.22 3.15
C MET A 57 -9.88 -0.92 4.57
N GLY A 58 -9.08 -1.80 5.16
CA GLY A 58 -8.48 -1.61 6.49
C GLY A 58 -7.58 -0.38 6.55
N LEU A 59 -6.71 -0.20 5.55
CA LEU A 59 -5.87 1.01 5.41
C LEU A 59 -6.72 2.27 5.18
N THR A 60 -7.82 2.17 4.42
CA THR A 60 -8.75 3.31 4.21
C THR A 60 -9.45 3.71 5.52
N LEU A 61 -10.03 2.76 6.26
CA LEU A 61 -10.60 3.01 7.59
C LEU A 61 -9.58 3.69 8.50
N PHE A 62 -8.35 3.20 8.47
CA PHE A 62 -7.27 3.70 9.32
C PHE A 62 -6.91 5.15 9.02
N ILE A 63 -6.56 5.49 7.77
CA ILE A 63 -6.09 6.85 7.45
C ILE A 63 -7.21 7.89 7.51
N PHE A 64 -8.46 7.54 7.16
CA PHE A 64 -9.57 8.47 7.29
C PHE A 64 -9.92 8.74 8.77
N LYS A 65 -9.88 7.71 9.63
CA LYS A 65 -10.04 7.88 11.07
C LYS A 65 -8.92 8.73 11.68
N ALA A 66 -7.69 8.65 11.17
CA ALA A 66 -6.56 9.48 11.60
C ALA A 66 -6.70 10.98 11.27
N ILE A 67 -7.58 11.36 10.35
CA ILE A 67 -8.00 12.75 10.08
C ILE A 67 -9.42 13.06 10.60
N GLY A 68 -9.98 12.20 11.46
CA GLY A 68 -11.28 12.40 12.11
C GLY A 68 -12.52 12.07 11.26
N LEU A 69 -12.36 11.38 10.12
CA LEU A 69 -13.45 11.02 9.21
C LEU A 69 -13.87 9.55 9.37
N ASP A 70 -15.17 9.31 9.56
CA ASP A 70 -15.78 7.98 9.52
C ASP A 70 -16.03 7.53 8.07
N ALA A 71 -15.14 6.67 7.56
CA ALA A 71 -15.30 6.02 6.25
C ALA A 71 -16.10 4.70 6.30
N GLU A 72 -16.47 4.19 7.48
CA GLU A 72 -16.98 2.82 7.66
C GLU A 72 -18.29 2.59 6.91
N LYS A 73 -19.22 3.53 7.00
CA LYS A 73 -20.53 3.44 6.32
C LYS A 73 -20.40 3.42 4.79
N ALA A 74 -19.45 4.17 4.24
CA ALA A 74 -19.17 4.16 2.79
C ALA A 74 -18.50 2.85 2.37
N LEU A 75 -17.52 2.38 3.15
CA LEU A 75 -16.77 1.17 2.86
C LEU A 75 -17.62 -0.10 3.00
N VAL A 76 -18.33 -0.27 4.11
CA VAL A 76 -19.19 -1.46 4.36
C VAL A 76 -20.48 -1.41 3.53
N GLY A 77 -21.07 -0.22 3.34
CA GLY A 77 -22.32 -0.06 2.61
C GLY A 77 -22.19 -0.14 1.08
N TRP A 78 -21.08 0.32 0.50
CA TRP A 78 -20.90 0.41 -0.95
C TRP A 78 -19.65 -0.32 -1.46
N VAL A 79 -18.48 -0.08 -0.86
CA VAL A 79 -17.23 -0.63 -1.40
C VAL A 79 -17.11 -2.15 -1.18
N MET A 80 -17.59 -2.68 -0.05
CA MET A 80 -17.58 -4.12 0.24
C MET A 80 -18.53 -4.89 -0.70
N PRO A 81 -19.81 -4.53 -0.89
CA PRO A 81 -20.70 -5.28 -1.77
C PRO A 81 -20.32 -5.14 -3.24
N CYS A 82 -20.02 -3.91 -3.70
CA CYS A 82 -19.59 -3.69 -5.08
C CYS A 82 -18.21 -4.31 -5.37
N GLY A 83 -17.29 -4.28 -4.40
CA GLY A 83 -15.98 -4.93 -4.50
C GLY A 83 -16.07 -6.45 -4.54
N ALA A 84 -16.88 -7.06 -3.68
CA ALA A 84 -17.11 -8.51 -3.67
C ALA A 84 -17.77 -9.00 -4.97
N MET A 85 -18.80 -8.30 -5.47
CA MET A 85 -19.45 -8.65 -6.74
C MET A 85 -18.56 -8.34 -7.95
N GLY A 86 -17.80 -7.24 -7.91
CA GLY A 86 -16.81 -6.91 -8.95
C GLY A 86 -15.69 -7.95 -9.03
N ALA A 87 -15.21 -8.44 -7.88
CA ALA A 87 -14.17 -9.48 -7.80
C ALA A 87 -14.60 -10.80 -8.45
N VAL A 88 -15.88 -11.19 -8.38
CA VAL A 88 -16.42 -12.37 -9.10
C VAL A 88 -16.18 -12.24 -10.60
N ILE A 89 -16.52 -11.08 -11.18
CA ILE A 89 -16.45 -10.81 -12.62
C ILE A 89 -14.99 -10.64 -13.05
N VAL A 90 -14.21 -9.85 -12.31
CA VAL A 90 -12.78 -9.60 -12.60
C VAL A 90 -11.97 -10.89 -12.52
N ALA A 91 -12.18 -11.73 -11.50
CA ALA A 91 -11.51 -13.03 -11.41
C ALA A 91 -11.89 -13.95 -12.60
N ALA A 92 -13.14 -13.96 -13.05
CA ALA A 92 -13.56 -14.79 -14.19
C ALA A 92 -12.88 -14.34 -15.49
N TRP A 93 -12.92 -13.03 -15.77
CA TRP A 93 -12.27 -12.42 -16.93
C TRP A 93 -10.76 -12.70 -16.95
N LEU A 94 -10.08 -12.61 -15.80
CA LEU A 94 -8.65 -12.86 -15.67
C LEU A 94 -8.25 -14.30 -16.03
N VAL A 95 -9.03 -15.30 -15.62
CA VAL A 95 -8.76 -16.71 -15.94
C VAL A 95 -8.95 -16.99 -17.44
N GLU A 96 -9.98 -16.41 -18.05
CA GLU A 96 -10.20 -16.56 -19.50
C GLU A 96 -9.11 -15.86 -20.33
N HIS A 97 -8.70 -14.66 -19.94
CA HIS A 97 -7.72 -13.85 -20.70
C HIS A 97 -6.26 -14.22 -20.43
N LYS A 98 -5.95 -14.98 -19.37
CA LYS A 98 -4.58 -15.43 -19.02
C LYS A 98 -4.49 -16.93 -18.72
N GLN A 99 -5.18 -17.78 -19.49
CA GLN A 99 -5.02 -19.23 -19.36
C GLN A 99 -3.53 -19.64 -19.37
N SER A 100 -3.15 -20.48 -18.41
CA SER A 100 -1.86 -21.21 -18.31
C SER A 100 -0.58 -20.51 -17.83
N VAL A 101 -0.62 -19.30 -17.23
CA VAL A 101 0.58 -18.74 -16.55
C VAL A 101 0.31 -18.37 -15.09
N ILE A 102 0.56 -19.34 -14.19
CA ILE A 102 0.48 -19.20 -12.72
C ILE A 102 1.43 -18.11 -12.20
N GLU A 103 2.58 -17.93 -12.86
CA GLU A 103 3.60 -16.92 -12.53
C GLU A 103 3.08 -15.46 -12.68
N ASN A 104 1.94 -15.26 -13.34
CA ASN A 104 1.38 -13.95 -13.70
C ASN A 104 0.32 -13.40 -12.71
N MET A 105 0.21 -13.94 -11.49
CA MET A 105 -0.75 -13.44 -10.49
C MET A 105 -0.37 -12.08 -9.87
N ALA A 106 0.89 -11.87 -9.48
CA ALA A 106 1.34 -10.62 -8.88
C ALA A 106 1.30 -9.38 -9.83
N PRO A 107 1.62 -9.48 -11.14
CA PRO A 107 1.39 -8.38 -12.09
C PRO A 107 -0.09 -8.01 -12.20
N VAL A 108 -0.97 -9.00 -12.21
CA VAL A 108 -2.44 -8.83 -12.27
C VAL A 108 -2.96 -8.10 -11.03
N LEU A 109 -2.56 -8.53 -9.83
CA LEU A 109 -2.90 -7.85 -8.59
C LEU A 109 -2.36 -6.41 -8.57
N THR A 110 -1.13 -6.20 -9.04
CA THR A 110 -0.54 -4.86 -9.13
C THR A 110 -1.32 -3.95 -10.06
N TRP A 111 -1.73 -4.43 -11.24
CA TRP A 111 -2.58 -3.69 -12.18
C TRP A 111 -3.97 -3.37 -11.61
N LEU A 112 -4.55 -4.25 -10.78
CA LEU A 112 -5.84 -4.01 -10.13
C LEU A 112 -5.73 -3.02 -8.96
N PHE A 113 -4.71 -3.15 -8.11
CA PHE A 113 -4.59 -2.37 -6.88
C PHE A 113 -3.93 -1.00 -7.08
N THR A 114 -3.00 -0.84 -8.04
CA THR A 114 -2.39 0.47 -8.37
C THR A 114 -3.44 1.60 -8.57
N PRO A 115 -4.49 1.45 -9.42
CA PRO A 115 -5.51 2.50 -9.57
C PRO A 115 -6.32 2.73 -8.29
N LEU A 116 -6.62 1.66 -7.53
CA LEU A 116 -7.40 1.77 -6.29
C LEU A 116 -6.63 2.50 -5.19
N PHE A 117 -5.34 2.21 -4.99
CA PHE A 117 -4.48 2.96 -4.07
C PHE A 117 -4.20 4.39 -4.56
N THR A 118 -4.16 4.62 -5.88
CA THR A 118 -4.05 5.99 -6.44
C THR A 118 -5.29 6.81 -6.11
N ALA A 119 -6.48 6.25 -6.33
CA ALA A 119 -7.74 6.89 -5.97
C ALA A 119 -7.85 7.12 -4.45
N LEU A 120 -7.46 6.14 -3.62
CA LEU A 120 -7.42 6.27 -2.17
C LEU A 120 -6.56 7.46 -1.73
N LEU A 121 -5.30 7.54 -2.19
CA LEU A 121 -4.39 8.63 -1.81
C LEU A 121 -4.87 9.99 -2.31
N LEU A 122 -5.38 10.08 -3.54
CA LEU A 122 -5.92 11.33 -4.08
C LEU A 122 -7.14 11.83 -3.28
N VAL A 123 -8.07 10.94 -2.95
CA VAL A 123 -9.26 11.30 -2.14
C VAL A 123 -8.86 11.62 -0.70
N PHE A 124 -7.87 10.93 -0.13
CA PHE A 124 -7.34 11.23 1.21
C PHE A 124 -6.65 12.61 1.26
N VAL A 125 -5.78 12.94 0.28
CA VAL A 125 -5.15 14.27 0.18
C VAL A 125 -6.21 15.36 -0.01
N ALA A 126 -7.20 15.15 -0.88
CA ALA A 126 -8.30 16.08 -1.07
C ALA A 126 -9.14 16.28 0.20
N ALA A 127 -9.42 15.20 0.95
CA ALA A 127 -10.16 15.25 2.22
C ALA A 127 -9.37 15.96 3.34
N MET A 128 -8.05 15.80 3.40
CA MET A 128 -7.21 16.54 4.35
C MET A 128 -7.17 18.03 4.01
N ILE A 129 -7.02 18.39 2.73
CA ILE A 129 -7.06 19.79 2.26
C ILE A 129 -8.44 20.42 2.54
N TRP A 130 -9.53 19.68 2.38
CA TRP A 130 -10.90 20.16 2.64
C TRP A 130 -11.18 20.33 4.14
N THR A 131 -10.78 19.38 4.98
CA THR A 131 -11.03 19.46 6.43
C THR A 131 -10.08 20.41 7.15
N GLY A 132 -8.89 20.66 6.59
CA GLY A 132 -7.82 21.42 7.25
C GLY A 132 -7.26 20.75 8.51
N ASN A 133 -7.64 19.49 8.77
CA ASN A 133 -7.30 18.78 10.00
C ASN A 133 -5.88 18.16 9.87
N PRO A 134 -4.89 18.56 10.69
CA PRO A 134 -3.57 17.95 10.64
C PRO A 134 -3.62 16.48 11.06
N ILE A 135 -2.75 15.65 10.46
CA ILE A 135 -2.60 14.25 10.84
C ILE A 135 -2.26 14.15 12.33
N GLY A 136 -3.03 13.36 13.08
CA GLY A 136 -2.75 13.08 14.48
C GLY A 136 -1.39 12.40 14.64
N VAL A 137 -0.43 13.06 15.29
CA VAL A 137 0.94 12.54 15.50
C VAL A 137 0.95 11.53 16.66
N GLU A 138 0.15 10.48 16.53
CA GLU A 138 0.14 9.32 17.41
C GLU A 138 1.02 8.23 16.77
N ARG A 139 1.76 7.46 17.58
CA ARG A 139 2.75 6.50 17.06
C ARG A 139 2.09 5.46 16.15
N GLU A 140 0.89 5.06 16.55
CA GLU A 140 0.03 4.10 15.89
C GLU A 140 -0.38 4.64 14.51
N VAL A 141 -0.77 5.92 14.44
CA VAL A 141 -1.11 6.62 13.19
C VAL A 141 0.06 6.66 12.22
N LEU A 142 1.25 7.03 12.70
CA LEU A 142 2.47 7.04 11.89
C LEU A 142 2.76 5.65 11.29
N ILE A 143 2.71 4.58 12.12
CA ILE A 143 2.94 3.20 11.67
C ILE A 143 1.97 2.77 10.56
N GLY A 144 0.71 3.25 10.58
CA GLY A 144 -0.26 2.98 9.52
C GLY A 144 0.04 3.73 8.21
N PHE A 145 0.60 4.94 8.28
CA PHE A 145 1.10 5.64 7.09
C PHE A 145 2.38 4.98 6.54
N ASP A 146 3.32 4.58 7.41
CA ASP A 146 4.51 3.80 7.00
C ASP A 146 4.10 2.50 6.30
N LEU A 147 3.12 1.77 6.85
CA LEU A 147 2.58 0.55 6.24
C LEU A 147 1.93 0.81 4.88
N LEU A 148 1.17 1.91 4.73
CA LEU A 148 0.59 2.33 3.46
C LEU A 148 1.69 2.66 2.43
N LEU A 149 2.74 3.36 2.84
CA LEU A 149 3.90 3.67 1.98
C LEU A 149 4.66 2.40 1.58
N VAL A 150 4.81 1.41 2.48
CA VAL A 150 5.41 0.11 2.17
C VAL A 150 4.56 -0.68 1.15
N VAL A 151 3.23 -0.66 1.26
CA VAL A 151 2.33 -1.29 0.27
C VAL A 151 2.44 -0.58 -1.09
N VAL A 152 2.45 0.75 -1.11
CA VAL A 152 2.64 1.55 -2.34
C VAL A 152 3.99 1.30 -2.98
N LEU A 153 5.07 1.21 -2.19
CA LEU A 153 6.41 0.86 -2.66
C LEU A 153 6.45 -0.56 -3.20
N GLY A 154 5.78 -1.51 -2.57
CA GLY A 154 5.64 -2.89 -3.06
C GLY A 154 4.94 -2.94 -4.43
N LEU A 155 3.83 -2.22 -4.59
CA LEU A 155 3.13 -2.08 -5.87
C LEU A 155 4.03 -1.43 -6.94
N LEU A 156 4.78 -0.37 -6.59
CA LEU A 156 5.69 0.31 -7.52
C LEU A 156 6.85 -0.60 -7.97
N LEU A 157 7.55 -1.23 -7.02
CA LEU A 157 8.66 -2.13 -7.32
C LEU A 157 8.20 -3.31 -8.18
N TYR A 158 7.02 -3.85 -7.90
CA TYR A 158 6.45 -4.92 -8.71
C TYR A 158 6.04 -4.43 -10.11
N ALA A 159 5.40 -3.25 -10.21
CA ALA A 159 4.99 -2.65 -11.47
C ALA A 159 6.20 -2.36 -12.39
N ILE A 160 7.31 -1.90 -11.84
CA ILE A 160 8.58 -1.72 -12.55
C ILE A 160 9.16 -3.08 -12.97
N SER A 161 9.19 -4.07 -12.07
CA SER A 161 9.73 -5.41 -12.36
C SER A 161 8.95 -6.17 -13.44
N ALA A 162 7.66 -5.87 -13.62
CA ALA A 162 6.79 -6.47 -14.63
C ALA A 162 6.67 -5.62 -15.92
N ARG A 163 7.42 -4.51 -16.03
CA ARG A 163 7.40 -3.62 -17.20
C ARG A 163 8.46 -4.05 -18.21
N ASP A 164 8.08 -4.10 -19.49
CA ASP A 164 9.04 -4.21 -20.59
C ASP A 164 9.98 -2.98 -20.62
N PRO A 165 11.31 -3.14 -20.51
CA PRO A 165 12.27 -2.03 -20.56
C PRO A 165 12.29 -1.28 -21.90
N GLN A 166 11.87 -1.91 -23.00
CA GLN A 166 11.87 -1.31 -24.35
C GLN A 166 10.54 -0.63 -24.69
N ALA A 167 9.49 -0.84 -23.90
CA ALA A 167 8.17 -0.26 -24.18
C ALA A 167 8.12 1.25 -23.88
N PRO A 168 7.55 2.08 -24.79
CA PRO A 168 7.43 3.53 -24.58
C PRO A 168 6.49 3.86 -23.39
N PRO A 169 6.55 5.09 -22.84
CA PRO A 169 5.70 5.49 -21.72
C PRO A 169 4.20 5.36 -22.01
N GLY A 170 3.49 4.60 -21.18
CA GLY A 170 2.07 4.31 -21.32
C GLY A 170 1.19 4.95 -20.24
N ARG A 171 -0.13 4.82 -20.38
CA ARG A 171 -1.12 5.33 -19.40
C ARG A 171 -0.91 4.77 -17.97
N PHE A 172 -0.40 3.54 -17.86
CA PHE A 172 -0.10 2.90 -16.57
C PHE A 172 1.14 3.51 -15.89
N ASP A 173 2.12 4.01 -16.65
CA ASP A 173 3.27 4.72 -16.08
C ASP A 173 2.85 6.08 -15.51
N VAL A 174 1.91 6.78 -16.17
CA VAL A 174 1.29 8.01 -15.65
C VAL A 174 0.51 7.72 -14.37
N LEU A 175 -0.19 6.59 -14.29
CA LEU A 175 -0.90 6.17 -13.08
C LEU A 175 0.06 5.87 -11.93
N GLN A 176 1.18 5.17 -12.18
CA GLN A 176 2.24 4.97 -11.19
C GLN A 176 2.85 6.30 -10.72
N LEU A 177 3.08 7.24 -11.64
CA LEU A 177 3.59 8.57 -11.29
C LEU A 177 2.61 9.33 -10.39
N LEU A 178 1.30 9.24 -10.65
CA LEU A 178 0.25 9.80 -9.78
C LEU A 178 0.19 9.10 -8.41
N LEU A 179 0.34 7.78 -8.36
CA LEU A 179 0.42 7.02 -7.11
C LEU A 179 1.59 7.51 -6.25
N VAL A 180 2.79 7.57 -6.83
CA VAL A 180 4.03 7.98 -6.14
C VAL A 180 3.97 9.46 -5.73
N ALA A 181 3.49 10.35 -6.60
CA ALA A 181 3.33 11.76 -6.27
C ALA A 181 2.35 11.96 -5.10
N SER A 182 1.23 11.23 -5.09
CA SER A 182 0.24 11.30 -4.00
C SER A 182 0.81 10.73 -2.69
N ALA A 183 1.58 9.64 -2.76
CA ALA A 183 2.25 9.04 -1.61
C ALA A 183 3.31 9.98 -1.00
N LEU A 184 4.14 10.61 -1.82
CA LEU A 184 5.14 11.61 -1.39
C LEU A 184 4.48 12.87 -0.79
N VAL A 185 3.29 13.26 -1.26
CA VAL A 185 2.52 14.35 -0.63
C VAL A 185 2.02 13.92 0.76
N VAL A 186 1.51 12.70 0.92
CA VAL A 186 1.07 12.17 2.23
C VAL A 186 2.24 12.05 3.21
N ASP A 187 3.38 11.52 2.76
CA ASP A 187 4.62 11.44 3.54
C ASP A 187 5.08 12.83 4.00
N ALA A 188 5.18 13.80 3.09
CA ALA A 188 5.56 15.18 3.42
C ALA A 188 4.59 15.84 4.42
N LEU A 189 3.29 15.53 4.35
CA LEU A 189 2.27 16.03 5.30
C LEU A 189 2.39 15.37 6.68
N ALA A 190 2.70 14.06 6.74
CA ALA A 190 2.96 13.36 8.00
C ALA A 190 4.26 13.88 8.67
N LEU A 191 5.34 14.04 7.89
CA LEU A 191 6.60 14.65 8.34
C LEU A 191 6.40 16.10 8.81
N TRP A 192 5.55 16.88 8.13
CA TRP A 192 5.19 18.23 8.57
C TRP A 192 4.45 18.22 9.92
N ALA A 193 3.47 17.33 10.10
CA ALA A 193 2.74 17.20 11.36
C ALA A 193 3.69 16.83 12.52
N ILE A 194 4.61 15.88 12.31
CA ILE A 194 5.67 15.52 13.27
C ILE A 194 6.54 16.74 13.60
N ALA A 195 7.01 17.48 12.59
CA ALA A 195 7.83 18.67 12.77
C ALA A 195 7.09 19.78 13.54
N ALA A 196 5.81 20.00 13.27
CA ALA A 196 4.96 20.95 13.97
C ALA A 196 4.84 20.59 15.46
N ARG A 197 4.50 19.34 15.80
CA ARG A 197 4.37 18.89 17.21
C ARG A 197 5.70 18.92 17.96
N ILE A 198 6.83 18.64 17.30
CA ILE A 198 8.18 18.82 17.86
C ILE A 198 8.54 20.31 18.02
N SER A 199 7.98 21.20 17.19
CA SER A 199 8.16 22.66 17.33
C SER A 199 7.39 23.22 18.53
N GLU A 200 6.18 22.74 18.77
CA GLU A 200 5.33 23.13 19.92
C GLU A 200 5.83 22.55 21.25
N ALA A 201 6.34 21.31 21.24
CA ALA A 201 7.04 20.76 22.40
C ALA A 201 8.25 21.65 22.77
N GLY A 202 8.44 21.90 24.08
CA GLY A 202 9.55 22.71 24.59
C GLY A 202 10.94 22.19 24.19
N PHE A 203 11.99 22.96 24.50
CA PHE A 203 13.38 22.60 24.18
C PHE A 203 13.74 21.18 24.63
N SER A 204 13.85 20.26 23.68
CA SER A 204 14.21 18.86 23.89
C SER A 204 15.33 18.45 22.93
N PRO A 205 16.10 17.37 23.20
CA PRO A 205 17.20 16.94 22.36
C PRO A 205 16.82 16.76 20.87
N ASN A 206 15.62 16.23 20.59
CA ASN A 206 15.12 16.07 19.22
C ASN A 206 15.04 17.38 18.43
N LYS A 207 14.81 18.52 19.08
CA LYS A 207 14.80 19.84 18.41
C LYS A 207 16.19 20.21 17.86
N THR A 208 17.27 19.79 18.53
CA THR A 208 18.65 19.97 18.02
C THR A 208 18.96 19.05 16.84
N ALA A 209 18.49 17.80 16.89
CA ALA A 209 18.64 16.84 15.79
C ALA A 209 17.84 17.27 14.55
N ALA A 210 16.59 17.71 14.72
CA ALA A 210 15.74 18.22 13.64
C ALA A 210 16.33 19.48 12.97
N VAL A 211 16.88 20.41 13.75
CA VAL A 211 17.60 21.59 13.20
C VAL A 211 18.84 21.15 12.41
N ASN A 212 19.60 20.15 12.87
CA ASN A 212 20.75 19.62 12.12
C ASN A 212 20.31 18.96 10.79
N LEU A 213 19.21 18.19 10.80
CA LEU A 213 18.67 17.55 9.60
C LEU A 213 18.15 18.59 8.59
N ALA A 214 17.39 19.59 9.05
CA ALA A 214 16.89 20.67 8.22
C ALA A 214 18.03 21.54 7.65
N TRP A 215 19.06 21.84 8.44
CA TRP A 215 20.24 22.56 7.98
C TRP A 215 21.04 21.75 6.96
N SER A 216 21.17 20.44 7.17
CA SER A 216 21.78 19.51 6.21
C SER A 216 21.01 19.47 4.88
N ALA A 217 19.68 19.44 4.92
CA ALA A 217 18.83 19.51 3.72
C ALA A 217 18.96 20.87 2.99
N VAL A 218 19.02 21.99 3.72
CA VAL A 218 19.28 23.33 3.15
C VAL A 218 20.67 23.43 2.52
N LEU A 219 21.70 22.80 3.13
CA LEU A 219 23.03 22.69 2.55
C LEU A 219 23.02 21.82 1.27
N TYR A 220 22.29 20.70 1.26
CA TYR A 220 22.10 19.86 0.08
C TYR A 220 21.42 20.63 -1.07
N ALA A 221 20.33 21.36 -0.78
CA ALA A 221 19.64 22.19 -1.75
C ALA A 221 20.52 23.34 -2.30
N ARG A 222 21.43 23.90 -1.47
CA ARG A 222 22.43 24.90 -1.89
C ARG A 222 23.58 24.29 -2.71
N PHE A 223 23.93 23.02 -2.45
CA PHE A 223 24.88 22.25 -3.25
C PHE A 223 24.31 21.91 -4.63
N LEU A 224 23.08 21.40 -4.73
CA LEU A 224 22.40 21.17 -6.02
C LEU A 224 22.24 22.48 -6.83
N ARG A 225 22.03 23.61 -6.16
CA ARG A 225 22.02 24.96 -6.79
C ARG A 225 23.43 25.51 -7.11
N ARG A 226 24.48 24.68 -7.14
CA ARG A 226 25.87 24.98 -7.56
C ARG A 226 26.53 26.18 -6.84
N ARG A 227 26.22 26.41 -5.56
CA ARG A 227 26.71 27.60 -4.80
C ARG A 227 27.81 27.32 -3.77
N VAL A 228 28.20 26.08 -3.50
CA VAL A 228 29.16 25.71 -2.42
C VAL A 228 30.05 24.53 -2.83
N PRO A 229 31.38 24.54 -2.55
CA PRO A 229 32.27 23.41 -2.85
C PRO A 229 32.17 22.25 -1.85
N PHE A 230 32.40 21.03 -2.34
CA PHE A 230 32.17 19.74 -1.66
C PHE A 230 32.97 19.55 -0.35
N THR A 231 34.18 20.10 -0.24
CA THR A 231 35.11 19.90 0.89
C THR A 231 34.63 20.48 2.23
N ARG A 232 33.61 21.36 2.23
CA ARG A 232 32.92 21.79 3.47
C ARG A 232 31.80 20.82 3.89
N LEU A 233 31.24 20.06 2.95
CA LEU A 233 30.18 19.08 3.22
C LEU A 233 30.76 17.85 3.91
N GLU A 234 31.85 17.33 3.36
CA GLU A 234 32.62 16.18 3.87
C GLU A 234 33.04 16.37 5.34
N ARG A 235 33.72 17.49 5.65
CA ARG A 235 34.16 17.79 7.03
C ARG A 235 33.01 17.91 8.02
N TRP A 236 31.87 18.48 7.62
CA TRP A 236 30.68 18.54 8.47
C TRP A 236 30.16 17.12 8.78
N GLN A 237 30.05 16.28 7.75
CA GLN A 237 29.52 14.93 7.91
C GLN A 237 30.43 14.03 8.76
N THR A 238 31.77 14.11 8.59
CA THR A 238 32.71 13.38 9.45
C THR A 238 32.76 13.89 10.89
N ALA A 239 32.54 15.20 11.13
CA ALA A 239 32.59 15.77 12.47
C ALA A 239 31.46 15.27 13.40
N TYR A 240 30.33 14.81 12.84
CA TYR A 240 29.21 14.27 13.62
C TYR A 240 29.30 12.75 13.88
N MET A 241 30.13 11.99 13.17
CA MET A 241 30.28 10.54 13.41
C MET A 241 30.64 10.20 14.88
N PRO A 242 31.61 10.87 15.54
CA PRO A 242 31.92 10.60 16.94
C PRO A 242 30.74 10.88 17.87
N ALA A 243 29.95 11.93 17.60
CA ALA A 243 28.77 12.27 18.39
C ALA A 243 27.66 11.21 18.24
N PHE A 244 27.42 10.69 17.03
CA PHE A 244 26.50 9.57 16.81
C PHE A 244 27.00 8.28 17.46
N ALA A 245 28.30 7.98 17.44
CA ALA A 245 28.87 6.80 18.09
C ALA A 245 28.74 6.86 19.63
N VAL A 246 29.02 8.02 20.24
CA VAL A 246 28.82 8.26 21.68
C VAL A 246 27.34 8.19 22.05
N TRP A 247 26.45 8.79 21.25
CA TRP A 247 25.01 8.73 21.50
C TRP A 247 24.46 7.30 21.38
N ALA A 248 24.90 6.54 20.37
CA ALA A 248 24.55 5.13 20.23
C ALA A 248 24.97 4.34 21.48
N TRP A 249 26.20 4.54 21.98
CA TRP A 249 26.67 3.92 23.23
C TRP A 249 25.82 4.31 24.46
N ILE A 250 25.37 5.56 24.57
CA ILE A 250 24.47 5.98 25.66
C ILE A 250 23.12 5.26 25.55
N VAL A 251 22.58 5.10 24.34
CA VAL A 251 21.31 4.40 24.09
C VAL A 251 21.44 2.87 24.25
N THR A 252 22.60 2.26 23.96
CA THR A 252 22.78 0.81 24.10
C THR A 252 23.33 0.37 25.46
N ALA A 253 23.94 1.26 26.26
CA ALA A 253 24.54 0.91 27.55
C ALA A 253 23.93 1.63 28.78
N LEU A 254 23.53 2.90 28.67
CA LEU A 254 22.92 3.64 29.79
C LEU A 254 21.40 3.45 29.85
N PHE A 255 20.70 3.58 28.72
CA PHE A 255 19.24 3.40 28.68
C PHE A 255 18.76 2.04 29.24
N PRO A 256 19.41 0.89 28.97
CA PRO A 256 19.01 -0.39 29.57
C PRO A 256 19.02 -0.41 31.09
N VAL A 257 19.99 0.28 31.70
CA VAL A 257 20.22 0.32 33.14
C VAL A 257 19.33 1.35 33.82
N ILE A 258 19.09 2.49 33.16
CA ILE A 258 18.26 3.60 33.68
C ILE A 258 16.77 3.27 33.58
N PHE A 259 16.32 2.70 32.46
CA PHE A 259 14.91 2.35 32.23
C PHE A 259 14.58 0.88 32.56
N ASN A 260 15.59 0.09 32.94
CA ASN A 260 15.48 -1.22 33.60
C ASN A 260 14.50 -2.19 32.88
N TYR A 261 14.88 -2.58 31.66
CA TYR A 261 14.09 -3.32 30.65
C TYR A 261 12.92 -4.16 31.21
N ARG A 262 11.70 -3.74 30.85
CA ARG A 262 10.45 -4.50 30.90
C ARG A 262 9.75 -4.39 29.56
#